data_AF-B4VKV4-F1
#
_entry.id   AF-B4VKV4-F1
#
_cell.length_a   1.000
_cell.length_b   1.000
_cell.length_c   1.000
_cell.angle_alpha   90.00
_cell.angle_beta   90.00
_cell.angle_gamma   90.00
#
_symmetry.space_group_name_H-M   'P 1'
#
loop_
_entity.id
_entity.type
_entity.pdbx_description
1 polymer ?
#
loop_
_entity_poly.entity_id
_entity_poly.type
_entity_poly.pdbx_seq_one_letter_code
_entity_poly.pdbx_strand_id
1 'polypeptide(L)'
;MPIYIELRDLVQDANTLSLLDYICQEFSDRGVSGETVKTLLQEGKLLILLDGWDEISPLRRFSLFNKLRWFCNRYAKNRYVITCRTGVELYRFGGFTEVELADWTLTQISHFARKYFVALAGVNWERGLAKATEFGVQLEYPENRTIQDMAKTPLLLSFICHVFQSQARFPRQQARFYQEGLDILLQKWDHSKGVERDSPEQPLALVNRLKLLEHLGSVTLTQQQYCLSQSQVEHYIGDYLRTIPDYQEVDPVGLQIQSQGVLKAIECHHGVLVERSRRVYSFANLSLQQYFTAREFTTKTNQNPDAIAELVTHLTEQSWREVFLFTVTLLRHPEQLIQAMKQGVDQLLIPDLRLGQFVNWIDHQSESSPLSYKSAAVRAFDFVLALILDQALAQTLDSYRLEQPLQAPPLQQLPSCLSLPQKLDVEFILPEALAFKVADYLPPTSLPLPLYRSLILNATLNYSLAFNLALNPEHLGQLVRSLNTLLHPMFECQSNLEMLNQWWFNHRHSWIRRVGFLMGQHDQGEHDWQFSSNQTRSLWDYYDANQLLVDCLTIADDLDTQVQQNIQEELFVYRE
;
A
#
# COMPACT_ATOMS: atom_id res chain seq x y z
N MET A 1 -4.95 -23.06 -24.34
CA MET A 1 -4.53 -21.86 -25.09
C MET A 1 -4.53 -20.67 -24.13
N PRO A 2 -3.39 -19.96 -23.95
CA PRO A 2 -3.35 -18.76 -23.13
C PRO A 2 -3.99 -17.57 -23.88
N ILE A 3 -4.71 -16.74 -23.15
CA ILE A 3 -5.25 -15.45 -23.57
C ILE A 3 -4.82 -14.44 -22.52
N TYR A 4 -4.17 -13.36 -22.95
CA TYR A 4 -3.76 -12.27 -22.08
C TYR A 4 -4.68 -11.08 -22.32
N ILE A 5 -5.23 -10.52 -21.25
CA ILE A 5 -6.16 -9.40 -21.28
C ILE A 5 -5.71 -8.42 -20.20
N GLU A 6 -5.39 -7.20 -20.60
CA GLU A 6 -5.19 -6.11 -19.66
C GLU A 6 -6.56 -5.59 -19.23
N LEU A 7 -6.85 -5.64 -17.94
CA LEU A 7 -8.17 -5.27 -17.42
C LEU A 7 -8.51 -3.79 -17.66
N ARG A 8 -7.48 -2.93 -17.76
CA ARG A 8 -7.64 -1.53 -18.17
C ARG A 8 -8.27 -1.37 -19.55
N ASP A 9 -7.86 -2.18 -20.53
CA ASP A 9 -8.35 -2.10 -21.91
C ASP A 9 -9.82 -2.54 -21.96
N LEU A 10 -10.12 -3.63 -21.26
CA LEU A 10 -11.49 -4.12 -21.09
C LEU A 10 -12.41 -3.03 -20.53
N VAL A 11 -11.95 -2.23 -19.56
CA VAL A 11 -12.76 -1.18 -18.90
C VAL A 11 -13.00 0.04 -19.79
N GLN A 12 -12.10 0.36 -20.71
CA GLN A 12 -12.33 1.43 -21.69
C GLN A 12 -13.44 1.04 -22.68
N ASP A 13 -13.46 -0.22 -23.10
CA ASP A 13 -14.47 -0.76 -24.04
C ASP A 13 -15.78 -1.24 -23.35
N ALA A 14 -15.77 -1.43 -22.03
CA ALA A 14 -16.86 -2.04 -21.25
C ALA A 14 -18.14 -1.21 -21.12
N ASN A 15 -18.17 0.04 -21.62
CA ASN A 15 -19.43 0.79 -21.71
C ASN A 15 -20.42 0.16 -22.72
N THR A 16 -19.95 -0.75 -23.59
CA THR A 16 -20.79 -1.45 -24.58
C THR A 16 -20.56 -2.96 -24.67
N LEU A 17 -19.40 -3.50 -24.25
CA LEU A 17 -19.03 -4.91 -24.49
C LEU A 17 -18.92 -5.77 -23.22
N SER A 18 -19.33 -7.04 -23.30
CA SER A 18 -19.06 -8.04 -22.25
C SER A 18 -17.66 -8.68 -22.43
N LEU A 19 -17.12 -9.33 -21.39
CA LEU A 19 -15.82 -10.04 -21.51
C LEU A 19 -15.85 -11.11 -22.61
N LEU A 20 -17.00 -11.76 -22.83
CA LEU A 20 -17.17 -12.70 -23.92
C LEU A 20 -17.02 -12.02 -25.28
N ASP A 21 -17.66 -10.86 -25.45
CA ASP A 21 -17.61 -10.10 -26.70
C ASP A 21 -16.19 -9.59 -26.97
N TYR A 22 -15.50 -9.09 -25.94
CA TYR A 22 -14.10 -8.68 -26.02
C TYR A 22 -13.21 -9.83 -26.51
N ILE A 23 -13.31 -11.02 -25.89
CA ILE A 23 -12.54 -12.19 -26.33
C ILE A 23 -12.95 -12.59 -27.76
N CYS A 24 -14.24 -12.57 -28.10
CA CYS A 24 -14.67 -12.91 -29.46
C CYS A 24 -14.12 -11.93 -30.50
N GLN A 25 -14.06 -10.65 -30.17
CA GLN A 25 -13.53 -9.60 -31.05
C GLN A 25 -12.01 -9.77 -31.27
N GLU A 26 -11.24 -9.95 -30.20
CA GLU A 26 -9.80 -10.23 -30.26
C GLU A 26 -9.46 -11.44 -31.16
N PHE A 27 -10.30 -12.47 -31.11
CA PHE A 27 -10.13 -13.67 -31.91
C PHE A 27 -10.66 -13.53 -33.34
N SER A 28 -11.69 -12.70 -33.54
CA SER A 28 -12.25 -12.40 -34.85
C SER A 28 -11.20 -11.74 -35.76
N ASP A 29 -10.39 -10.82 -35.22
CA ASP A 29 -9.29 -10.16 -35.95
C ASP A 29 -8.24 -11.16 -36.44
N ARG A 30 -8.21 -12.37 -35.86
CA ARG A 30 -7.30 -13.47 -36.21
C ARG A 30 -8.00 -14.60 -36.98
N GLY A 31 -9.23 -14.36 -37.46
CA GLY A 31 -10.00 -15.30 -38.28
C GLY A 31 -10.73 -16.40 -37.51
N VAL A 32 -10.84 -16.30 -36.19
CA VAL A 32 -11.53 -17.29 -35.35
C VAL A 32 -12.95 -16.80 -35.05
N SER A 33 -13.95 -17.60 -35.43
CA SER A 33 -15.35 -17.24 -35.19
C SER A 33 -15.70 -17.21 -33.70
N GLY A 34 -16.59 -16.30 -33.30
CA GLY A 34 -17.09 -16.24 -31.92
C GLY A 34 -17.74 -17.54 -31.45
N GLU A 35 -18.28 -18.35 -32.36
CA GLU A 35 -18.85 -19.66 -32.02
C GLU A 35 -17.76 -20.65 -31.61
N THR A 36 -16.62 -20.64 -32.32
CA THR A 36 -15.43 -21.43 -31.94
C THR A 36 -14.89 -21.01 -30.58
N VAL A 37 -14.83 -19.70 -30.30
CA VAL A 37 -14.41 -19.17 -28.99
C VAL A 37 -15.34 -19.67 -27.88
N LYS A 38 -16.66 -19.64 -28.08
CA LYS A 38 -17.63 -20.19 -27.14
C LYS A 38 -17.44 -21.69 -26.92
N THR A 39 -17.19 -22.47 -27.97
CA THR A 39 -16.90 -23.91 -27.83
C THR A 39 -15.65 -24.14 -26.97
N LEU A 40 -14.56 -23.39 -27.22
CA LEU A 40 -13.33 -23.50 -26.44
C LEU A 40 -13.54 -23.14 -24.96
N LEU A 41 -14.33 -22.10 -24.68
CA LEU A 41 -14.74 -21.72 -23.33
C LEU A 41 -15.58 -22.82 -22.66
N GLN A 42 -16.53 -23.42 -23.36
CA GLN A 42 -17.39 -24.50 -22.82
C GLN A 42 -16.61 -25.78 -22.55
N GLU A 43 -15.59 -26.06 -23.36
CA GLU A 43 -14.72 -27.23 -23.21
C GLU A 43 -13.62 -27.05 -22.16
N GLY A 44 -13.38 -25.84 -21.67
CA GLY A 44 -12.34 -25.56 -20.66
C GLY A 44 -10.92 -25.50 -21.22
N LYS A 45 -10.76 -25.20 -22.52
CA LYS A 45 -9.46 -25.25 -23.22
C LYS A 45 -8.63 -23.97 -23.08
N LEU A 46 -9.12 -22.97 -22.33
CA LEU A 46 -8.49 -21.67 -22.21
C LEU A 46 -7.81 -21.46 -20.85
N LEU A 47 -6.67 -20.77 -20.89
CA LEU A 47 -6.04 -20.13 -19.76
C LEU A 47 -6.19 -18.62 -19.98
N ILE A 48 -6.98 -17.95 -19.14
CA ILE A 48 -7.27 -16.52 -19.27
C ILE A 48 -6.49 -15.78 -18.20
N LEU A 49 -5.56 -14.93 -18.62
CA LEU A 49 -4.72 -14.08 -17.79
C LEU A 49 -5.32 -12.66 -17.82
N LEU A 50 -5.79 -12.20 -16.68
CA LEU A 50 -6.41 -10.89 -16.49
C LEU A 50 -5.43 -10.02 -15.70
N ASP A 51 -4.78 -9.08 -16.36
CA ASP A 51 -3.68 -8.29 -15.77
C ASP A 51 -4.17 -6.91 -15.26
N GLY A 52 -3.70 -6.49 -14.09
CA GLY A 52 -3.82 -5.10 -13.61
C GLY A 52 -5.18 -4.72 -13.00
N TRP A 53 -5.73 -5.50 -12.07
CA TRP A 53 -6.99 -5.16 -11.40
C TRP A 53 -6.92 -3.83 -10.62
N ASP A 54 -5.76 -3.51 -10.04
CA ASP A 54 -5.52 -2.28 -9.31
C ASP A 54 -5.55 -1.02 -10.19
N GLU A 55 -5.31 -1.17 -11.49
CA GLU A 55 -5.31 -0.06 -12.46
C GLU A 55 -6.73 0.45 -12.80
N ILE A 56 -7.77 -0.26 -12.36
CA ILE A 56 -9.16 0.13 -12.59
C ILE A 56 -9.59 1.16 -11.55
N SER A 57 -10.31 2.20 -11.94
CA SER A 57 -10.81 3.20 -10.99
C SER A 57 -11.83 2.61 -10.00
N PRO A 58 -11.85 3.05 -8.73
CA PRO A 58 -12.76 2.53 -7.70
C PRO A 58 -14.24 2.53 -8.12
N LEU A 59 -14.67 3.58 -8.82
CA LEU A 59 -16.04 3.74 -9.34
C LEU A 59 -16.45 2.63 -10.32
N ARG A 60 -15.50 2.05 -11.07
CA ARG A 60 -15.78 1.02 -12.09
C ARG A 60 -15.53 -0.40 -11.59
N ARG A 61 -14.73 -0.57 -10.52
CA ARG A 61 -14.35 -1.89 -9.97
C ARG A 61 -15.57 -2.74 -9.61
N PHE A 62 -16.59 -2.19 -8.96
CA PHE A 62 -17.78 -2.96 -8.54
C PHE A 62 -18.55 -3.58 -9.73
N SER A 63 -18.78 -2.80 -10.78
CA SER A 63 -19.48 -3.29 -11.99
C SER A 63 -18.67 -4.37 -12.70
N LEU A 64 -17.36 -4.15 -12.86
CA LEU A 64 -16.48 -5.13 -13.51
C LEU A 64 -16.35 -6.42 -12.69
N PHE A 65 -16.26 -6.31 -11.35
CA PHE A 65 -16.19 -7.46 -10.45
C PHE A 65 -17.35 -8.42 -10.68
N ASN A 66 -18.58 -7.88 -10.73
CA ASN A 66 -19.77 -8.69 -10.95
C ASN A 66 -19.78 -9.35 -12.34
N LYS A 67 -19.36 -8.64 -13.39
CA LYS A 67 -19.23 -9.19 -14.75
C LYS A 67 -18.21 -10.33 -14.81
N LEU A 68 -17.01 -10.13 -14.24
CA LEU A 68 -15.96 -11.14 -14.20
C LEU A 68 -16.38 -12.36 -13.38
N ARG A 69 -16.96 -12.14 -12.20
CA ARG A 69 -17.48 -13.22 -11.34
C ARG A 69 -18.51 -14.07 -12.09
N TRP A 70 -19.45 -13.43 -12.80
CA TRP A 70 -20.45 -14.15 -13.59
C TRP A 70 -19.79 -14.96 -14.72
N PHE A 71 -18.83 -14.37 -15.44
CA PHE A 71 -18.13 -15.03 -16.54
C PHE A 71 -17.32 -16.25 -16.07
N CYS A 72 -16.53 -16.09 -14.99
CA CYS A 72 -15.75 -17.17 -14.40
C CYS A 72 -16.64 -18.32 -13.92
N ASN A 73 -17.80 -18.00 -13.33
CA ASN A 73 -18.78 -19.02 -12.92
C ASN A 73 -19.43 -19.71 -14.12
N ARG A 74 -19.78 -18.97 -15.18
CA ARG A 74 -20.40 -19.48 -16.41
C ARG A 74 -19.49 -20.47 -17.14
N TYR A 75 -18.18 -20.22 -17.13
CA TYR A 75 -17.16 -20.96 -17.86
C TYR A 75 -16.09 -21.57 -16.93
N ALA A 76 -16.53 -22.11 -15.79
CA ALA A 76 -15.67 -22.59 -14.70
C ALA A 76 -14.65 -23.70 -15.04
N LYS A 77 -14.77 -24.33 -16.22
CA LYS A 77 -13.80 -25.35 -16.68
C LYS A 77 -12.47 -24.75 -17.15
N ASN A 78 -12.40 -23.45 -17.40
CA ASN A 78 -11.17 -22.78 -17.83
C ASN A 78 -10.31 -22.41 -16.63
N ARG A 79 -9.04 -22.12 -16.89
CA ARG A 79 -8.12 -21.60 -15.88
C ARG A 79 -8.08 -20.08 -15.96
N TYR A 80 -8.11 -19.43 -14.81
CA TYR A 80 -8.09 -17.98 -14.69
C TYR A 80 -6.93 -17.57 -13.78
N VAL A 81 -6.23 -16.50 -14.15
CA VAL A 81 -5.24 -15.83 -13.30
C VAL A 81 -5.58 -14.35 -13.33
N ILE A 82 -5.68 -13.73 -12.17
CA ILE A 82 -5.92 -12.29 -12.03
C ILE A 82 -4.71 -11.72 -11.28
N THR A 83 -4.13 -10.64 -11.78
CA THR A 83 -3.05 -9.93 -11.07
C THR A 83 -3.58 -8.63 -10.48
N CYS A 84 -3.03 -8.25 -9.33
CA CYS A 84 -3.30 -6.99 -8.67
C CYS A 84 -2.13 -6.63 -7.76
N ARG A 85 -2.00 -5.34 -7.41
CA ARG A 85 -1.13 -4.92 -6.31
C ARG A 85 -1.71 -5.30 -4.95
N THR A 86 -0.82 -5.52 -3.98
CA THR A 86 -1.17 -5.72 -2.56
C THR A 86 -1.77 -4.44 -1.97
N GLY A 87 -2.72 -4.57 -1.04
CA GLY A 87 -3.35 -3.43 -0.35
C GLY A 87 -4.55 -2.79 -1.05
N VAL A 88 -4.89 -3.18 -2.29
CA VAL A 88 -6.19 -2.82 -2.88
C VAL A 88 -7.29 -3.63 -2.20
N GLU A 89 -8.41 -3.00 -1.79
CA GLU A 89 -9.60 -3.71 -1.28
C GLU A 89 -9.97 -4.85 -2.24
N LEU A 90 -9.60 -6.07 -1.85
CA LEU A 90 -9.85 -7.25 -2.66
C LEU A 90 -11.32 -7.60 -2.51
N TYR A 91 -12.10 -7.33 -3.56
CA TYR A 91 -13.30 -8.11 -3.79
C TYR A 91 -12.86 -9.57 -3.91
N ARG A 92 -13.12 -10.38 -2.88
CA ARG A 92 -12.74 -11.79 -2.87
C ARG A 92 -13.46 -12.52 -3.99
N PHE A 93 -12.71 -12.95 -5.00
CA PHE A 93 -13.23 -13.80 -6.06
C PHE A 93 -13.43 -15.22 -5.50
N GLY A 94 -14.68 -15.56 -5.16
CA GLY A 94 -15.00 -16.92 -4.70
C GLY A 94 -14.54 -17.99 -5.68
N GLY A 95 -13.83 -19.02 -5.19
CA GLY A 95 -13.26 -20.10 -6.01
C GLY A 95 -11.84 -19.87 -6.50
N PHE A 96 -11.21 -18.73 -6.17
CA PHE A 96 -9.81 -18.45 -6.48
C PHE A 96 -8.91 -18.77 -5.29
N THR A 97 -7.65 -19.10 -5.60
CA THR A 97 -6.56 -19.18 -4.61
C THR A 97 -5.75 -17.90 -4.71
N GLU A 98 -5.67 -17.15 -3.61
CA GLU A 98 -4.85 -15.95 -3.53
C GLU A 98 -3.39 -16.35 -3.31
N VAL A 99 -2.50 -15.77 -4.11
CA VAL A 99 -1.06 -16.01 -4.05
C VAL A 99 -0.36 -14.67 -4.20
N GLU A 100 0.57 -14.39 -3.30
CA GLU A 100 1.39 -13.18 -3.34
C GLU A 100 2.75 -13.50 -3.99
N LEU A 101 3.23 -12.59 -4.84
CA LEU A 101 4.58 -12.70 -5.40
C LEU A 101 5.58 -12.28 -4.32
N ALA A 102 6.39 -13.23 -3.85
CA ALA A 102 7.42 -12.96 -2.86
C ALA A 102 8.53 -12.04 -3.42
N ASP A 103 9.07 -11.22 -2.53
CA ASP A 103 10.28 -10.43 -2.76
C ASP A 103 11.43 -11.27 -3.31
N TRP A 104 12.25 -10.68 -4.19
CA TRP A 104 13.45 -11.36 -4.64
C TRP A 104 14.46 -11.52 -3.51
N THR A 105 14.99 -12.73 -3.42
CA THR A 105 16.12 -13.05 -2.55
C THR A 105 17.40 -12.37 -3.06
N LEU A 106 18.36 -12.13 -2.17
CA LEU A 106 19.69 -11.61 -2.55
C LEU A 106 20.33 -12.47 -3.65
N THR A 107 20.16 -13.79 -3.60
CA THR A 107 20.66 -14.71 -4.64
C THR A 107 20.04 -14.43 -6.01
N GLN A 108 18.72 -14.17 -6.08
CA GLN A 108 18.05 -13.80 -7.33
C GLN A 108 18.51 -12.43 -7.84
N ILE A 109 18.68 -11.47 -6.93
CA ILE A 109 19.20 -10.13 -7.22
C ILE A 109 20.60 -10.23 -7.85
N SER A 110 21.52 -10.95 -7.22
CA SER A 110 22.88 -11.17 -7.74
C SER A 110 22.86 -11.89 -9.09
N HIS A 111 21.97 -12.87 -9.27
CA HIS A 111 21.83 -13.58 -10.55
C HIS A 111 21.36 -12.66 -11.68
N PHE A 112 20.39 -11.79 -11.41
CA PHE A 112 19.91 -10.81 -12.36
C PHE A 112 20.99 -9.78 -12.68
N ALA A 113 21.62 -9.17 -11.67
CA ALA A 113 22.67 -8.18 -11.85
C ALA A 113 23.82 -8.75 -12.70
N ARG A 114 24.24 -9.99 -12.44
CA ARG A 114 25.26 -10.67 -13.25
C ARG A 114 24.85 -10.78 -14.72
N LYS A 115 23.63 -11.24 -15.00
CA LYS A 115 23.12 -11.35 -16.38
C LYS A 115 23.02 -9.98 -17.05
N TYR A 116 22.54 -8.97 -16.31
CA TYR A 116 22.37 -7.60 -16.80
C TYR A 116 23.71 -6.98 -17.23
N PHE A 117 24.70 -6.95 -16.33
CA PHE A 117 25.99 -6.32 -16.63
C PHE A 117 26.80 -7.08 -17.69
N VAL A 118 26.73 -8.41 -17.71
CA VAL A 118 27.35 -9.23 -18.76
C VAL A 118 26.71 -8.95 -20.13
N ALA A 119 25.38 -8.93 -20.20
CA ALA A 119 24.67 -8.62 -21.45
C ALA A 119 25.02 -7.22 -21.96
N LEU A 120 25.11 -6.23 -21.07
CA LEU A 120 25.46 -4.86 -21.42
C LEU A 120 26.92 -4.70 -21.88
N ALA A 121 27.84 -5.47 -21.29
CA ALA A 121 29.25 -5.44 -21.67
C ALA A 121 29.55 -6.13 -23.01
N GLY A 122 28.61 -6.94 -23.52
CA GLY A 122 28.70 -7.62 -24.80
C GLY A 122 29.95 -8.50 -24.89
N VAL A 123 30.85 -8.16 -25.83
CA VAL A 123 32.11 -8.89 -26.07
C VAL A 123 33.05 -8.84 -24.85
N ASN A 124 32.98 -7.78 -24.03
CA ASN A 124 33.80 -7.60 -22.83
C ASN A 124 33.13 -8.18 -21.57
N TRP A 125 32.61 -9.40 -21.66
CA TRP A 125 31.83 -10.03 -20.58
C TRP A 125 32.56 -10.07 -19.23
N GLU A 126 33.90 -10.18 -19.22
CA GLU A 126 34.72 -10.13 -18.00
C GLU A 126 34.56 -8.80 -17.25
N ARG A 127 34.47 -7.67 -17.96
CA ARG A 127 34.19 -6.36 -17.34
C ARG A 127 32.78 -6.32 -16.76
N GLY A 128 31.81 -6.93 -17.43
CA GLY A 128 30.44 -7.06 -16.93
C GLY A 128 30.40 -7.89 -15.63
N LEU A 129 31.17 -8.98 -15.57
CA LEU A 129 31.27 -9.82 -14.37
C LEU A 129 31.96 -9.08 -13.21
N ALA A 130 33.05 -8.35 -13.47
CA ALA A 130 33.72 -7.53 -12.47
C ALA A 130 32.76 -6.46 -11.89
N LYS A 131 32.00 -5.80 -12.76
CA LYS A 131 31.02 -4.78 -12.35
C LYS A 131 29.84 -5.37 -11.58
N ALA A 132 29.35 -6.55 -11.95
CA ALA A 132 28.35 -7.27 -11.18
C ALA A 132 28.84 -7.67 -9.79
N THR A 133 30.13 -7.99 -9.67
CA THR A 133 30.76 -8.30 -8.37
C THR A 133 30.84 -7.04 -7.51
N GLU A 134 31.29 -5.92 -8.08
CA GLU A 134 31.32 -4.62 -7.39
C GLU A 134 29.92 -4.18 -6.93
N PHE A 135 28.91 -4.33 -7.80
CA PHE A 135 27.51 -4.08 -7.50
C PHE A 135 27.03 -4.89 -6.29
N GLY A 136 27.29 -6.21 -6.30
CA GLY A 136 26.86 -7.11 -5.23
C GLY A 136 27.49 -6.75 -3.89
N VAL A 137 28.80 -6.46 -3.88
CA VAL A 137 29.52 -6.05 -2.67
C VAL A 137 28.96 -4.75 -2.11
N GLN A 138 28.77 -3.73 -2.94
CA GLN A 138 28.22 -2.45 -2.47
C GLN A 138 26.78 -2.58 -1.97
N LEU A 139 25.98 -3.45 -2.57
CA LEU A 139 24.57 -3.63 -2.19
C LEU A 139 24.43 -4.20 -0.76
N GLU A 140 25.45 -4.92 -0.29
CA GLU A 140 25.50 -5.49 1.06
C GLU A 140 25.99 -4.50 2.14
N TYR A 141 26.46 -3.31 1.75
CA TYR A 141 26.89 -2.30 2.71
C TYR A 141 25.71 -1.78 3.56
N PRO A 142 25.89 -1.57 4.89
CA PRO A 142 24.82 -1.11 5.78
C PRO A 142 24.13 0.18 5.32
N GLU A 143 24.87 1.12 4.73
CA GLU A 143 24.35 2.37 4.19
C GLU A 143 23.43 2.19 2.98
N ASN A 144 23.48 1.04 2.31
CA ASN A 144 22.69 0.75 1.11
C ASN A 144 21.47 -0.14 1.40
N ARG A 145 21.08 -0.31 2.67
CA ARG A 145 19.91 -1.12 3.06
C ARG A 145 18.63 -0.72 2.32
N THR A 146 18.35 0.57 2.18
CA THR A 146 17.17 1.05 1.42
C THR A 146 17.23 0.61 -0.04
N ILE A 147 18.41 0.66 -0.66
CA ILE A 147 18.61 0.23 -2.06
C ILE A 147 18.53 -1.29 -2.16
N GLN A 148 19.03 -2.01 -1.17
CA GLN A 148 18.89 -3.47 -1.07
C GLN A 148 17.41 -3.87 -0.95
N ASP A 149 16.62 -3.14 -0.17
CA ASP A 149 15.17 -3.35 -0.07
C ASP A 149 14.47 -3.04 -1.40
N MET A 150 14.82 -1.93 -2.06
CA MET A 150 14.31 -1.63 -3.41
C MET A 150 14.69 -2.70 -4.45
N ALA A 151 15.89 -3.28 -4.34
CA ALA A 151 16.40 -4.29 -5.25
C ALA A 151 15.61 -5.61 -5.19
N LYS A 152 14.81 -5.83 -4.13
CA LYS A 152 13.87 -6.96 -4.05
C LYS A 152 12.75 -6.86 -5.09
N THR A 153 12.48 -5.66 -5.61
CA THR A 153 11.55 -5.43 -6.72
C THR A 153 12.29 -5.47 -8.07
N PRO A 154 11.96 -6.41 -8.98
CA PRO A 154 12.75 -6.65 -10.20
C PRO A 154 12.90 -5.44 -11.13
N LEU A 155 11.83 -4.64 -11.25
CA LEU A 155 11.85 -3.44 -12.07
C LEU A 155 12.81 -2.39 -11.48
N LEU A 156 12.74 -2.16 -10.16
CA LEU A 156 13.65 -1.24 -9.48
C LEU A 156 15.09 -1.75 -9.57
N LEU A 157 15.33 -3.06 -9.41
CA LEU A 157 16.66 -3.64 -9.61
C LEU A 157 17.23 -3.34 -11.00
N SER A 158 16.43 -3.40 -12.06
CA SER A 158 16.89 -3.07 -13.42
C SER A 158 17.37 -1.61 -13.52
N PHE A 159 16.68 -0.70 -12.82
CA PHE A 159 17.02 0.70 -12.75
C PHE A 159 18.25 0.93 -11.83
N ILE A 160 18.36 0.16 -10.73
CA ILE A 160 19.52 0.18 -9.81
C ILE A 160 20.78 -0.25 -10.54
N CYS A 161 20.69 -1.32 -11.34
CA CYS A 161 21.79 -1.75 -12.21
C CYS A 161 22.17 -0.66 -13.23
N HIS A 162 21.19 0.07 -13.75
CA HIS A 162 21.42 1.13 -14.72
C HIS A 162 22.17 2.34 -14.13
N VAL A 163 21.76 2.81 -12.95
CA VAL A 163 22.44 3.91 -12.24
C VAL A 163 23.87 3.51 -11.89
N PHE A 164 24.02 2.30 -11.34
CA PHE A 164 25.33 1.75 -10.97
C PHE A 164 26.26 1.60 -12.18
N GLN A 165 25.72 1.26 -13.35
CA GLN A 165 26.50 1.18 -14.58
C GLN A 165 27.21 2.49 -14.90
N SER A 166 26.58 3.64 -14.65
CA SER A 166 27.16 4.94 -14.98
C SER A 166 28.15 5.44 -13.93
N GLN A 167 27.88 5.19 -12.64
CA GLN A 167 28.60 5.84 -11.54
C GLN A 167 29.50 4.91 -10.70
N ALA A 168 29.33 3.58 -10.82
CA ALA A 168 30.00 2.58 -9.98
C ALA A 168 29.84 2.81 -8.45
N ARG A 169 28.80 3.55 -8.05
CA ARG A 169 28.43 3.77 -6.66
C ARG A 169 26.93 3.98 -6.52
N PHE A 170 26.39 3.67 -5.35
CA PHE A 170 24.99 3.92 -5.03
C PHE A 170 24.76 5.33 -4.43
N PRO A 171 23.67 6.02 -4.81
CA PRO A 171 23.26 7.26 -4.15
C PRO A 171 22.73 6.97 -2.75
N ARG A 172 23.00 7.86 -1.77
CA ARG A 172 22.53 7.65 -0.39
C ARG A 172 21.02 7.86 -0.18
N GLN A 173 20.37 8.62 -1.06
CA GLN A 173 18.95 9.00 -0.95
C GLN A 173 18.13 8.39 -2.08
N GLN A 174 16.94 7.86 -1.77
CA GLN A 174 16.01 7.29 -2.75
C GLN A 174 15.58 8.31 -3.81
N ALA A 175 15.29 9.56 -3.42
CA ALA A 175 14.97 10.61 -4.40
C ALA A 175 16.13 10.94 -5.34
N ARG A 176 17.38 10.94 -4.85
CA ARG A 176 18.57 11.11 -5.72
C ARG A 176 18.73 9.94 -6.67
N PHE A 177 18.39 8.74 -6.23
CA PHE A 177 18.42 7.57 -7.08
C PHE A 177 17.44 7.68 -8.27
N TYR A 178 16.20 8.11 -8.02
CA TYR A 178 15.26 8.43 -9.11
C TYR A 178 15.74 9.61 -9.96
N GLN A 179 16.25 10.67 -9.34
CA GLN A 179 16.79 11.84 -10.05
C GLN A 179 17.90 11.44 -11.02
N GLU A 180 18.92 10.72 -10.55
CA GLU A 180 20.08 10.35 -11.34
C GLU A 180 19.74 9.33 -12.42
N GLY A 181 18.86 8.37 -12.12
CA GLY A 181 18.42 7.43 -13.14
C GLY A 181 17.55 8.10 -14.21
N LEU A 182 16.73 9.09 -13.84
CA LEU A 182 16.01 9.94 -14.79
C LEU A 182 16.97 10.83 -15.58
N ASP A 183 17.99 11.43 -14.96
CA ASP A 183 19.01 12.19 -15.66
C ASP A 183 19.74 11.31 -16.69
N ILE A 184 20.03 10.05 -16.38
CA ILE A 184 20.62 9.11 -17.34
C ILE A 184 19.64 8.77 -18.47
N LEU A 185 18.37 8.52 -18.14
CA LEU A 185 17.33 8.28 -19.15
C LEU A 185 17.17 9.51 -20.05
N LEU A 186 17.10 10.71 -19.50
CA LEU A 186 16.88 11.96 -20.23
C LEU A 186 18.14 12.47 -20.94
N GLN A 187 19.36 12.22 -20.46
CA GLN A 187 20.60 12.60 -21.17
C GLN A 187 20.84 11.74 -22.41
N LYS A 188 20.38 10.48 -22.40
CA LYS A 188 20.38 9.62 -23.59
C LYS A 188 19.42 10.11 -24.67
N TRP A 189 18.43 10.93 -24.32
CA TRP A 189 17.54 11.64 -25.26
C TRP A 189 18.34 12.60 -26.15
N ASP A 190 19.36 13.23 -25.59
CA ASP A 190 20.19 14.17 -26.33
C ASP A 190 21.29 13.44 -27.12
N HIS A 191 21.76 12.26 -26.66
CA HIS A 191 22.81 11.47 -27.32
C HIS A 191 22.30 10.54 -28.44
N SER A 192 21.05 10.07 -28.39
CA SER A 192 20.44 9.29 -29.50
C SER A 192 20.32 10.12 -30.78
N LYS A 193 20.54 11.44 -30.71
CA LYS A 193 20.64 12.39 -31.83
C LYS A 193 21.99 12.39 -32.57
N GLY A 194 22.85 11.40 -32.31
CA GLY A 194 24.06 11.15 -33.07
C GLY A 194 23.82 10.56 -34.48
N VAL A 195 22.59 10.16 -34.78
CA VAL A 195 22.17 9.62 -36.08
C VAL A 195 20.94 10.43 -36.53
N GLU A 196 21.10 11.19 -37.63
CA GLU A 196 20.12 12.07 -38.28
C GLU A 196 19.89 13.46 -37.64
N ARG A 197 20.64 14.45 -38.16
CA ARG A 197 20.47 15.90 -37.93
C ARG A 197 19.46 16.56 -38.89
N ASP A 198 18.52 15.80 -39.47
CA ASP A 198 17.64 16.30 -40.54
C ASP A 198 16.15 16.45 -40.14
N SER A 199 15.80 16.45 -38.84
CA SER A 199 14.47 16.91 -38.40
C SER A 199 14.54 18.36 -37.87
N PRO A 200 13.87 19.36 -38.49
CA PRO A 200 14.01 20.78 -38.16
C PRO A 200 13.34 21.24 -36.85
N GLU A 201 12.76 20.36 -36.04
CA GLU A 201 11.99 20.76 -34.85
C GLU A 201 12.46 19.98 -33.62
N GLN A 202 13.17 20.65 -32.70
CA GLN A 202 13.32 20.15 -31.33
C GLN A 202 11.99 20.41 -30.61
N PRO A 203 11.21 19.40 -30.20
CA PRO A 203 9.86 19.67 -29.71
C PRO A 203 9.84 20.48 -28.42
N LEU A 204 10.78 20.26 -27.49
CA LEU A 204 10.94 21.02 -26.25
C LEU A 204 12.41 20.99 -25.79
N ALA A 205 12.83 21.99 -25.01
CA ALA A 205 14.09 21.98 -24.24
C ALA A 205 14.03 20.99 -23.05
N LEU A 206 15.19 20.49 -22.57
CA LEU A 206 15.30 19.52 -21.45
C LEU A 206 14.49 19.94 -20.21
N VAL A 207 14.61 21.20 -19.81
CA VAL A 207 13.91 21.76 -18.64
C VAL A 207 12.39 21.69 -18.83
N ASN A 208 11.88 21.99 -20.02
CA ASN A 208 10.43 21.96 -20.27
C ASN A 208 9.91 20.52 -20.37
N ARG A 209 10.75 19.57 -20.82
CA ARG A 209 10.38 18.14 -20.83
C ARG A 209 10.23 17.60 -19.41
N LEU A 210 11.16 17.95 -18.52
CA LEU A 210 11.09 17.58 -17.11
C LEU A 210 9.84 18.15 -16.45
N LYS A 211 9.59 19.46 -16.64
CA LYS A 211 8.40 20.13 -16.13
C LYS A 211 7.09 19.58 -16.73
N LEU A 212 7.11 19.12 -17.98
CA LEU A 212 5.97 18.41 -18.58
C LEU A 212 5.71 17.07 -17.88
N LEU A 213 6.74 16.28 -17.59
CA LEU A 213 6.58 15.00 -16.89
C LEU A 213 6.13 15.20 -15.45
N GLU A 214 6.63 16.25 -14.77
CA GLU A 214 6.13 16.73 -13.48
C GLU A 214 4.62 17.01 -13.57
N HIS A 215 4.21 17.89 -14.50
CA HIS A 215 2.81 18.24 -14.78
C HIS A 215 1.92 17.03 -15.01
N LEU A 216 2.35 16.13 -15.92
CA LEU A 216 1.63 14.90 -16.20
C LEU A 216 1.52 14.04 -14.94
N GLY A 217 2.60 13.89 -14.16
CA GLY A 217 2.61 13.14 -12.91
C GLY A 217 1.57 13.66 -11.92
N SER A 218 1.59 14.97 -11.62
CA SER A 218 0.65 15.56 -10.66
C SER A 218 -0.79 15.48 -11.13
N VAL A 219 -1.10 15.94 -12.35
CA VAL A 219 -2.50 16.00 -12.81
C VAL A 219 -3.12 14.60 -12.85
N THR A 220 -2.36 13.61 -13.32
CA THR A 220 -2.85 12.24 -13.47
C THR A 220 -3.00 11.54 -12.11
N LEU A 221 -2.07 11.75 -11.17
CA LEU A 221 -2.18 11.17 -9.83
C LEU A 221 -3.34 11.79 -9.03
N THR A 222 -3.49 13.13 -9.07
CA THR A 222 -4.61 13.84 -8.42
C THR A 222 -5.97 13.39 -8.96
N GLN A 223 -6.05 13.08 -10.25
CA GLN A 223 -7.27 12.55 -10.87
C GLN A 223 -7.42 11.02 -10.73
N GLN A 224 -6.48 10.35 -10.02
CA GLN A 224 -6.39 8.89 -9.90
C GLN A 224 -6.43 8.17 -11.25
N GLN A 225 -5.82 8.77 -12.26
CA GLN A 225 -5.67 8.25 -13.62
C GLN A 225 -4.30 7.59 -13.78
N TYR A 226 -4.30 6.26 -13.85
CA TYR A 226 -3.09 5.48 -14.08
C TYR A 226 -2.88 5.14 -15.56
N CYS A 227 -3.93 5.25 -16.36
CA CYS A 227 -3.94 5.01 -17.80
C CYS A 227 -4.72 6.12 -18.50
N LEU A 228 -4.20 6.55 -19.64
CA LEU A 228 -4.66 7.74 -20.36
C LEU A 228 -4.83 7.39 -21.82
N SER A 229 -5.95 7.78 -22.43
CA SER A 229 -6.03 7.76 -23.89
C SER A 229 -5.04 8.76 -24.48
N GLN A 230 -4.61 8.51 -25.71
CA GLN A 230 -3.74 9.41 -26.47
C GLN A 230 -4.27 10.85 -26.46
N SER A 231 -5.59 11.02 -26.64
CA SER A 231 -6.21 12.35 -26.62
C SER A 231 -6.14 13.03 -25.26
N GLN A 232 -6.22 12.27 -24.16
CA GLN A 232 -6.08 12.82 -22.81
C GLN A 232 -4.64 13.27 -22.55
N VAL A 233 -3.65 12.45 -22.94
CA VAL A 233 -2.24 12.84 -22.80
C VAL A 233 -1.93 14.07 -23.65
N GLU A 234 -2.37 14.10 -24.90
CA GLU A 234 -2.20 15.25 -25.79
C GLU A 234 -2.85 16.52 -25.24
N HIS A 235 -4.00 16.37 -24.56
CA HIS A 235 -4.68 17.47 -23.88
C HIS A 235 -3.83 18.03 -22.74
N TYR A 236 -3.36 17.19 -21.82
CA TYR A 236 -2.50 17.62 -20.72
C TYR A 236 -1.16 18.17 -21.20
N ILE A 237 -0.57 17.60 -22.26
CA ILE A 237 0.61 18.18 -22.92
C ILE A 237 0.27 19.57 -23.44
N GLY A 238 -0.88 19.74 -24.10
CA GLY A 238 -1.33 21.03 -24.63
C GLY A 238 -1.52 22.08 -23.53
N ASP A 239 -2.13 21.70 -22.40
CA ASP A 239 -2.30 22.58 -21.25
C ASP A 239 -0.96 23.02 -20.67
N TYR A 240 0.01 22.11 -20.55
CA TYR A 240 1.37 22.47 -20.16
C TYR A 240 2.06 23.38 -21.18
N LEU A 241 1.96 23.07 -22.48
CA LEU A 241 2.58 23.86 -23.54
C LEU A 241 2.13 25.32 -23.49
N ARG A 242 0.84 25.60 -23.24
CA ARG A 242 0.32 26.97 -23.07
C ARG A 242 0.99 27.77 -21.95
N THR A 243 1.62 27.11 -20.98
CA THR A 243 2.37 27.79 -19.92
C THR A 243 3.74 28.31 -20.39
N ILE A 244 4.24 27.82 -21.53
CA ILE A 244 5.51 28.21 -22.13
C ILE A 244 5.27 29.41 -23.08
N PRO A 245 6.04 30.51 -22.95
CA PRO A 245 5.85 31.72 -23.77
C PRO A 245 5.78 31.46 -25.28
N ASP A 246 6.65 30.56 -25.79
CA ASP A 246 6.74 30.25 -27.23
C ASP A 246 5.47 29.59 -27.80
N TYR A 247 4.58 29.07 -26.96
CA TYR A 247 3.38 28.32 -27.36
C TYR A 247 2.06 29.01 -26.96
N GLN A 248 2.11 30.18 -26.32
CA GLN A 248 0.93 30.89 -25.82
C GLN A 248 -0.02 31.36 -26.93
N GLU A 249 0.53 31.79 -28.06
CA GLU A 249 -0.24 32.34 -29.19
C GLU A 249 -0.55 31.29 -30.28
N VAL A 250 -0.19 30.02 -30.06
CA VAL A 250 -0.45 28.94 -31.01
C VAL A 250 -1.95 28.62 -31.01
N ASP A 251 -2.54 28.53 -32.19
CA ASP A 251 -3.96 28.20 -32.35
C ASP A 251 -4.27 26.77 -31.87
N PRO A 252 -5.54 26.44 -31.55
CA PRO A 252 -5.88 25.13 -31.01
C PRO A 252 -5.48 23.94 -31.90
N VAL A 253 -5.47 24.10 -33.23
CA VAL A 253 -5.07 23.02 -34.15
C VAL A 253 -3.54 22.88 -34.16
N GLY A 254 -2.82 24.00 -34.21
CA GLY A 254 -1.37 24.01 -34.06
C GLY A 254 -0.90 23.36 -32.75
N LEU A 255 -1.59 23.67 -31.64
CA LEU A 255 -1.26 23.11 -30.33
C LEU A 255 -1.46 21.59 -30.29
N GLN A 256 -2.53 21.08 -30.91
CA GLN A 256 -2.76 19.64 -31.00
C GLN A 256 -1.65 18.91 -31.77
N ILE A 257 -1.20 19.48 -32.89
CA ILE A 257 -0.12 18.92 -33.71
C ILE A 257 1.19 18.90 -32.90
N GLN A 258 1.47 19.97 -32.15
CA GLN A 258 2.64 20.04 -31.27
C GLN A 258 2.55 19.01 -30.14
N SER A 259 1.40 18.90 -29.47
CA SER A 259 1.18 17.88 -28.44
C SER A 259 1.40 16.45 -28.95
N GLN A 260 0.95 16.16 -30.17
CA GLN A 260 1.19 14.87 -30.84
C GLN A 260 2.68 14.62 -31.10
N GLY A 261 3.40 15.63 -31.57
CA GLY A 261 4.84 15.55 -31.80
C GLY A 261 5.61 15.29 -30.50
N VAL A 262 5.23 15.99 -29.43
CA VAL A 262 5.82 15.83 -28.09
C VAL A 262 5.54 14.44 -27.52
N LEU A 263 4.30 13.95 -27.61
CA LEU A 263 3.95 12.61 -27.13
C LEU A 263 4.77 11.52 -27.82
N LYS A 264 4.85 11.56 -29.16
CA LYS A 264 5.68 10.63 -29.93
C LYS A 264 7.15 10.71 -29.55
N ALA A 265 7.66 11.91 -29.27
CA ALA A 265 9.04 12.09 -28.85
C ALA A 265 9.31 11.47 -27.47
N ILE A 266 8.36 11.53 -26.53
CA ILE A 266 8.45 10.88 -25.22
C ILE A 266 8.34 9.35 -25.36
N GLU A 267 7.42 8.87 -26.20
CA GLU A 267 7.21 7.44 -26.45
C GLU A 267 8.44 6.76 -27.05
N CYS A 268 9.02 7.36 -28.09
CA CYS A 268 10.20 6.82 -28.78
C CYS A 268 11.43 6.71 -27.88
N HIS A 269 11.47 7.46 -26.77
CA HIS A 269 12.68 7.68 -25.99
C HIS A 269 12.42 7.54 -24.48
N HIS A 270 12.94 6.43 -23.94
CA HIS A 270 13.24 6.19 -22.52
C HIS A 270 12.20 5.51 -21.65
N GLY A 271 11.05 5.10 -22.19
CA GLY A 271 10.13 4.23 -21.47
C GLY A 271 9.68 4.79 -20.12
N VAL A 272 9.65 6.12 -19.97
CA VAL A 272 9.10 6.79 -18.78
C VAL A 272 7.59 6.85 -18.89
N LEU A 273 7.09 7.27 -20.06
CA LEU A 273 5.71 7.11 -20.49
C LEU A 273 5.70 6.05 -21.61
N VAL A 274 4.84 5.04 -21.47
CA VAL A 274 4.82 3.86 -22.35
C VAL A 274 3.43 3.68 -22.93
N GLU A 275 3.34 3.46 -24.24
CA GLU A 275 2.13 2.95 -24.88
C GLU A 275 1.93 1.49 -24.44
N ARG A 276 0.85 1.25 -23.70
CA ARG A 276 0.54 -0.07 -23.13
C ARG A 276 -0.34 -0.91 -24.07
N SER A 277 -1.28 -0.23 -24.69
CA SER A 277 -2.16 -0.75 -25.73
C SER A 277 -2.42 0.38 -26.73
N ARG A 278 -3.00 0.06 -27.89
CA ARG A 278 -3.11 1.01 -29.01
C ARG A 278 -3.77 2.31 -28.56
N ARG A 279 -3.00 3.41 -28.58
CA ARG A 279 -3.38 4.76 -28.15
C ARG A 279 -3.71 4.90 -26.66
N VAL A 280 -3.14 4.05 -25.82
CA VAL A 280 -3.28 4.12 -24.35
C VAL A 280 -1.90 4.18 -23.71
N TYR A 281 -1.71 5.17 -22.86
CA TYR A 281 -0.42 5.51 -22.26
C TYR A 281 -0.50 5.45 -20.74
N SER A 282 0.63 5.13 -20.11
CA SER A 282 0.81 5.19 -18.66
C SER A 282 2.28 5.45 -18.33
N PHE A 283 2.57 5.88 -17.11
CA PHE A 283 3.94 5.82 -16.61
C PHE A 283 4.41 4.36 -16.56
N ALA A 284 5.69 4.12 -16.85
CA ALA A 284 6.24 2.76 -16.77
C ALA A 284 6.09 2.13 -15.38
N ASN A 285 6.09 2.96 -14.35
CA ASN A 285 5.83 2.56 -12.98
C ASN A 285 5.16 3.68 -12.18
N LEU A 286 4.29 3.32 -11.23
CA LEU A 286 3.63 4.25 -10.32
C LEU A 286 4.64 5.09 -9.51
N SER A 287 5.76 4.53 -9.07
CA SER A 287 6.79 5.27 -8.34
C SER A 287 7.43 6.38 -9.19
N LEU A 288 7.48 6.23 -10.52
CA LEU A 288 7.89 7.33 -11.40
C LEU A 288 6.84 8.44 -11.42
N GLN A 289 5.55 8.08 -11.55
CA GLN A 289 4.45 9.03 -11.48
C GLN A 289 4.49 9.80 -10.15
N GLN A 290 4.57 9.09 -9.01
CA GLN A 290 4.65 9.65 -7.66
C GLN A 290 5.88 10.55 -7.48
N TYR A 291 7.04 10.15 -8.02
CA TYR A 291 8.25 10.98 -7.99
C TYR A 291 8.10 12.28 -8.79
N PHE A 292 7.51 12.21 -9.99
CA PHE A 292 7.24 13.42 -10.79
C PHE A 292 6.21 14.33 -10.13
N THR A 293 5.16 13.76 -9.52
CA THR A 293 4.22 14.52 -8.69
C THR A 293 4.94 15.23 -7.54
N ALA A 294 5.81 14.53 -6.81
CA ALA A 294 6.56 15.11 -5.69
C ALA A 294 7.47 16.27 -6.13
N ARG A 295 8.10 16.15 -7.31
CA ARG A 295 8.90 17.23 -7.89
C ARG A 295 8.06 18.46 -8.25
N GLU A 296 6.85 18.25 -8.78
CA GLU A 296 5.94 19.36 -9.05
C GLU A 296 5.56 20.08 -7.75
N PHE A 297 5.14 19.33 -6.73
CA PHE A 297 4.82 19.89 -5.42
C PHE A 297 6.01 20.61 -4.80
N THR A 298 7.22 20.04 -4.87
CA THR A 298 8.46 20.71 -4.43
C THR A 298 8.67 22.05 -5.12
N THR A 299 8.34 22.15 -6.42
CA THR A 299 8.45 23.42 -7.16
C THR A 299 7.34 24.40 -6.74
N LYS A 300 6.10 23.91 -6.58
CA LYS A 300 4.95 24.70 -6.14
C LYS A 300 5.12 25.25 -4.73
N THR A 301 5.59 24.45 -3.77
CA THR A 301 5.76 24.87 -2.36
C THR A 301 6.80 25.99 -2.22
N ASN A 302 7.84 26.00 -3.07
CA ASN A 302 8.81 27.10 -3.11
C ASN A 302 8.21 28.42 -3.64
N GLN A 303 7.06 28.38 -4.33
CA GLN A 303 6.44 29.53 -4.99
C GLN A 303 5.14 29.97 -4.30
N ASN A 304 4.38 29.02 -3.75
CA ASN A 304 3.08 29.22 -3.13
C ASN A 304 2.99 28.41 -1.83
N PRO A 305 2.84 29.06 -0.66
CA PRO A 305 2.61 28.39 0.61
C PRO A 305 1.36 27.48 0.61
N ASP A 306 0.33 27.80 -0.17
CA ASP A 306 -0.91 27.02 -0.23
C ASP A 306 -0.70 25.61 -0.81
N ALA A 307 0.39 25.39 -1.56
CA ALA A 307 0.71 24.08 -2.12
C ALA A 307 1.00 23.03 -1.03
N ILE A 308 1.48 23.47 0.15
CA ILE A 308 1.65 22.57 1.31
C ILE A 308 0.28 22.13 1.81
N ALA A 309 -0.67 23.06 1.92
CA ALA A 309 -2.03 22.77 2.36
C ALA A 309 -2.74 21.82 1.37
N GLU A 310 -2.57 22.03 0.06
CA GLU A 310 -3.07 21.12 -0.98
C GLU A 310 -2.50 19.70 -0.79
N LEU A 311 -1.19 19.55 -0.63
CA LEU A 311 -0.55 18.24 -0.43
C LEU A 311 -1.08 17.54 0.83
N VAL A 312 -1.23 18.27 1.93
CA VAL A 312 -1.74 17.78 3.22
C VAL A 312 -3.16 17.23 3.12
N THR A 313 -3.98 17.69 2.16
CA THR A 313 -5.32 17.12 1.93
C THR A 313 -5.30 15.64 1.53
N HIS A 314 -4.16 15.15 1.02
CA HIS A 314 -3.95 13.76 0.61
C HIS A 314 -3.25 12.89 1.67
N LEU A 315 -3.13 13.36 2.92
CA LEU A 315 -2.43 12.66 4.02
C LEU A 315 -2.86 11.20 4.25
N THR A 316 -4.16 10.93 4.11
CA THR A 316 -4.75 9.60 4.36
C THR A 316 -4.83 8.73 3.11
N GLU A 317 -4.44 9.27 1.95
CA GLU A 317 -4.49 8.52 0.68
C GLU A 317 -3.22 7.70 0.49
N GLN A 318 -3.36 6.37 0.48
CA GLN A 318 -2.25 5.43 0.32
C GLN A 318 -1.42 5.68 -0.97
N SER A 319 -2.06 6.11 -2.07
CA SER A 319 -1.37 6.43 -3.33
C SER A 319 -0.44 7.64 -3.24
N TRP A 320 -0.64 8.52 -2.26
CA TRP A 320 0.14 9.73 -2.05
C TRP A 320 1.29 9.55 -1.06
N ARG A 321 1.32 8.44 -0.33
CA ARG A 321 2.35 8.14 0.65
C ARG A 321 3.78 8.37 0.13
N GLU A 322 4.11 7.82 -1.03
CA GLU A 322 5.44 7.99 -1.65
C GLU A 322 5.70 9.44 -2.10
N VAL A 323 4.64 10.17 -2.47
CA VAL A 323 4.75 11.59 -2.86
C VAL A 323 5.26 12.41 -1.67
N PHE A 324 4.73 12.18 -0.47
CA PHE A 324 5.21 12.84 0.75
C PHE A 324 6.68 12.51 1.04
N LEU A 325 7.04 11.22 0.98
CA LEU A 325 8.42 10.77 1.23
C LEU A 325 9.39 11.44 0.24
N PHE A 326 9.07 11.43 -1.05
CA PHE A 326 9.88 12.10 -2.06
C PHE A 326 9.95 13.62 -1.83
N THR A 327 8.81 14.27 -1.58
CA THR A 327 8.76 15.73 -1.42
C THR A 327 9.62 16.19 -0.25
N VAL A 328 9.55 15.50 0.89
CA VAL A 328 10.41 15.81 2.06
C VAL A 328 11.89 15.74 1.72
N THR A 329 12.31 14.72 0.97
CA THR A 329 13.72 14.57 0.56
C THR A 329 14.18 15.54 -0.54
N LEU A 330 13.24 16.09 -1.31
CA LEU A 330 13.51 17.03 -2.40
C LEU A 330 13.51 18.49 -1.94
N LEU A 331 12.81 18.81 -0.85
CA LEU A 331 12.78 20.14 -0.25
C LEU A 331 14.11 20.49 0.42
N ARG A 332 14.50 21.77 0.29
CA ARG A 332 15.65 22.32 1.03
C ARG A 332 15.35 22.57 2.50
N HIS A 333 14.08 22.87 2.81
CA HIS A 333 13.57 23.21 4.14
C HIS A 333 12.26 22.45 4.37
N PRO A 334 12.31 21.18 4.82
CA PRO A 334 11.12 20.34 4.97
C PRO A 334 10.29 20.66 6.22
N GLU A 335 10.75 21.56 7.10
CA GLU A 335 10.13 21.88 8.40
C GLU A 335 8.67 22.31 8.24
N GLN A 336 8.39 23.17 7.25
CA GLN A 336 7.04 23.68 7.01
C GLN A 336 6.08 22.57 6.58
N LEU A 337 6.54 21.66 5.71
CA LEU A 337 5.74 20.51 5.28
C LEU A 337 5.49 19.57 6.46
N ILE A 338 6.52 19.26 7.24
CA ILE A 338 6.43 18.36 8.40
C ILE A 338 5.49 18.94 9.47
N GLN A 339 5.56 20.24 9.76
CA GLN A 339 4.64 20.92 10.67
C GLN A 339 3.20 20.91 10.15
N ALA A 340 3.00 21.17 8.85
CA ALA A 340 1.69 21.12 8.24
C ALA A 340 1.11 19.69 8.21
N MET A 341 1.95 18.67 8.03
CA MET A 341 1.56 17.26 8.16
C MET A 341 1.10 16.96 9.58
N LYS A 342 1.83 17.40 10.61
CA LYS A 342 1.41 17.23 12.01
C LYS A 342 0.07 17.90 12.29
N GLN A 343 -0.11 19.14 11.83
CA GLN A 343 -1.39 19.85 11.95
C GLN A 343 -2.52 19.11 11.22
N GLY A 344 -2.27 18.61 10.02
CA GLY A 344 -3.24 17.82 9.26
C GLY A 344 -3.62 16.53 9.96
N VAL A 345 -2.65 15.81 10.54
CA VAL A 345 -2.87 14.61 11.38
C VAL A 345 -3.76 14.93 12.57
N ASP A 346 -3.46 16.01 13.30
CA ASP A 346 -4.26 16.42 14.47
C ASP A 346 -5.70 16.78 14.09
N GLN A 347 -5.88 17.42 12.93
CA GLN A 347 -7.20 17.78 12.39
C GLN A 347 -8.06 16.57 11.99
N LEU A 348 -7.49 15.38 11.77
CA LEU A 348 -8.27 14.18 11.41
C LEU A 348 -9.27 13.78 12.49
N LEU A 349 -8.98 14.06 13.76
CA LEU A 349 -9.79 13.62 14.90
C LEU A 349 -10.70 14.71 15.47
N ILE A 350 -10.42 16.00 15.21
CA ILE A 350 -11.21 17.14 15.71
C ILE A 350 -12.73 17.02 15.44
N PRO A 351 -13.19 16.50 14.28
CA PRO A 351 -14.63 16.42 14.00
C PRO A 351 -15.40 15.47 14.95
N ASP A 352 -14.73 14.54 15.63
CA ASP A 352 -15.35 13.54 16.49
C ASP A 352 -14.76 13.57 17.92
N LEU A 353 -15.53 14.13 18.84
CA LEU A 353 -15.17 14.25 20.26
C LEU A 353 -14.79 12.90 20.90
N ARG A 354 -15.41 11.78 20.47
CA ARG A 354 -15.11 10.46 21.01
C ARG A 354 -13.70 10.02 20.62
N LEU A 355 -13.27 10.31 19.39
CA LEU A 355 -11.92 9.98 18.93
C LEU A 355 -10.86 10.82 19.65
N GLY A 356 -11.13 12.11 19.89
CA GLY A 356 -10.27 12.96 20.70
C GLY A 356 -10.14 12.47 22.15
N GLN A 357 -11.26 12.04 22.77
CA GLN A 357 -11.26 11.43 24.10
C GLN A 357 -10.43 10.14 24.15
N PHE A 358 -10.49 9.31 23.09
CA PHE A 358 -9.68 8.10 22.99
C PHE A 358 -8.20 8.39 22.97
N VAL A 359 -7.75 9.34 22.16
CA VAL A 359 -6.33 9.70 22.09
C VAL A 359 -5.83 10.32 23.40
N ASN A 360 -6.60 11.21 24.02
CA ASN A 360 -6.28 11.73 25.36
C ASN A 360 -6.17 10.62 26.42
N TRP A 361 -7.06 9.63 26.34
CA TRP A 361 -7.01 8.48 27.23
C TRP A 361 -5.75 7.64 26.99
N ILE A 362 -5.36 7.39 25.74
CA ILE A 362 -4.09 6.71 25.39
C ILE A 362 -2.88 7.46 25.95
N ASP A 363 -2.84 8.79 25.78
CA ASP A 363 -1.76 9.63 26.30
C ASP A 363 -1.61 9.45 27.83
N HIS A 364 -2.73 9.55 28.56
CA HIS A 364 -2.75 9.31 30.01
C HIS A 364 -2.38 7.87 30.39
N GLN A 365 -2.86 6.85 29.67
CA GLN A 365 -2.52 5.46 29.99
C GLN A 365 -1.03 5.19 29.79
N SER A 366 -0.42 5.80 28.77
CA SER A 366 0.99 5.62 28.46
C SER A 366 1.93 6.04 29.60
N GLU A 367 1.54 7.04 30.42
CA GLU A 367 2.29 7.46 31.61
C GLU A 367 2.33 6.39 32.70
N SER A 368 1.28 5.57 32.76
CA SER A 368 1.13 4.47 33.71
C SER A 368 1.49 3.10 33.11
N SER A 369 2.01 3.10 31.88
CA SER A 369 2.35 1.87 31.16
C SER A 369 3.45 1.11 31.89
N PRO A 370 3.39 -0.23 31.93
CA PRO A 370 4.48 -1.04 32.49
C PRO A 370 5.75 -0.99 31.64
N LEU A 371 5.69 -0.40 30.44
CA LEU A 371 6.81 -0.29 29.50
C LEU A 371 7.73 0.88 29.88
N SER A 372 9.04 0.64 29.89
CA SER A 372 10.07 1.67 30.18
C SER A 372 10.68 2.30 28.93
N TYR A 373 9.92 2.36 27.82
CA TYR A 373 10.35 2.91 26.53
C TYR A 373 9.97 4.39 26.38
N LYS A 374 10.44 5.04 25.31
CA LYS A 374 10.03 6.43 25.00
C LYS A 374 8.50 6.55 24.90
N SER A 375 7.92 7.60 25.49
CA SER A 375 6.48 7.81 25.57
C SER A 375 5.77 7.75 24.21
N ALA A 376 6.36 8.31 23.16
CA ALA A 376 5.80 8.26 21.81
C ALA A 376 5.67 6.82 21.27
N ALA A 377 6.66 5.96 21.54
CA ALA A 377 6.63 4.56 21.14
C ALA A 377 5.57 3.77 21.93
N VAL A 378 5.45 4.06 23.24
CA VAL A 378 4.41 3.49 24.11
C VAL A 378 3.02 3.89 23.63
N ARG A 379 2.77 5.19 23.37
CA ARG A 379 1.47 5.67 22.85
C ARG A 379 1.12 5.05 21.50
N ALA A 380 2.07 4.96 20.57
CA ALA A 380 1.83 4.32 19.27
C ALA A 380 1.42 2.85 19.42
N PHE A 381 2.10 2.13 20.33
CA PHE A 381 1.78 0.74 20.63
C PHE A 381 0.42 0.58 21.33
N ASP A 382 0.18 1.36 22.39
CA ASP A 382 -1.05 1.33 23.18
C ASP A 382 -2.26 1.73 22.33
N PHE A 383 -2.12 2.70 21.42
CA PHE A 383 -3.16 3.11 20.48
C PHE A 383 -3.62 1.94 19.61
N VAL A 384 -2.69 1.26 18.95
CA VAL A 384 -3.01 0.12 18.08
C VAL A 384 -3.58 -1.02 18.89
N LEU A 385 -2.95 -1.32 20.01
CA LEU A 385 -3.39 -2.42 20.86
C LEU A 385 -4.82 -2.15 21.32
N ALA A 386 -5.13 -0.99 21.87
CA ALA A 386 -6.48 -0.63 22.28
C ALA A 386 -7.50 -0.69 21.13
N LEU A 387 -7.14 -0.22 19.93
CA LEU A 387 -8.01 -0.29 18.76
C LEU A 387 -8.28 -1.73 18.31
N ILE A 388 -7.25 -2.57 18.26
CA ILE A 388 -7.38 -4.01 17.95
C ILE A 388 -8.24 -4.71 19.01
N LEU A 389 -8.08 -4.33 20.29
CA LEU A 389 -8.84 -4.91 21.39
C LEU A 389 -10.31 -4.50 21.33
N ASP A 390 -10.63 -3.22 21.08
CA ASP A 390 -12.01 -2.74 20.88
C ASP A 390 -12.68 -3.46 19.69
N GLN A 391 -11.99 -3.61 18.56
CA GLN A 391 -12.49 -4.38 17.43
C GLN A 391 -12.75 -5.85 17.78
N ALA A 392 -11.83 -6.48 18.52
CA ALA A 392 -11.99 -7.86 18.95
C ALA A 392 -13.17 -8.01 19.93
N LEU A 393 -13.34 -7.06 20.84
CA LEU A 393 -14.48 -7.00 21.77
C LEU A 393 -15.78 -6.81 20.99
N ALA A 394 -15.88 -5.82 20.12
CA ALA A 394 -17.03 -5.59 19.25
C ALA A 394 -17.38 -6.85 18.45
N GLN A 395 -16.43 -7.48 17.76
CA GLN A 395 -16.68 -8.72 17.00
C GLN A 395 -17.16 -9.89 17.85
N THR A 396 -16.68 -9.99 19.09
CA THR A 396 -17.11 -11.04 20.01
C THR A 396 -18.49 -10.75 20.60
N LEU A 397 -18.83 -9.49 20.85
CA LEU A 397 -20.07 -9.03 21.49
C LEU A 397 -21.24 -8.84 20.51
N ASP A 398 -21.03 -8.25 19.32
CA ASP A 398 -22.09 -7.87 18.35
C ASP A 398 -22.86 -9.05 17.75
N SER A 399 -22.30 -10.26 17.79
CA SER A 399 -22.95 -11.41 17.18
C SER A 399 -24.01 -12.03 18.10
N TYR A 400 -25.26 -11.62 17.91
CA TYR A 400 -26.39 -12.48 18.22
C TYR A 400 -26.22 -13.81 17.45
N ARG A 401 -25.71 -14.82 18.16
CA ARG A 401 -25.37 -16.22 17.78
C ARG A 401 -23.90 -16.46 17.45
N LEU A 402 -23.25 -17.19 18.36
CA LEU A 402 -21.90 -17.76 18.33
C LEU A 402 -21.59 -18.70 17.12
N GLU A 403 -22.43 -18.72 16.09
CA GLU A 403 -22.42 -19.69 14.98
C GLU A 403 -22.10 -19.08 13.60
N GLN A 404 -21.93 -17.75 13.48
CA GLN A 404 -21.56 -17.11 12.20
C GLN A 404 -20.04 -17.15 11.93
N PRO A 405 -19.62 -17.36 10.67
CA PRO A 405 -18.21 -17.45 10.29
C PRO A 405 -17.45 -16.14 10.62
N LEU A 406 -16.22 -16.30 11.11
CA LEU A 406 -15.34 -15.21 11.53
C LEU A 406 -14.72 -14.47 10.35
N GLN A 407 -14.60 -13.14 10.49
CA GLN A 407 -13.54 -12.38 9.82
C GLN A 407 -12.21 -12.67 10.55
N ALA A 408 -11.05 -12.45 9.90
CA ALA A 408 -9.75 -12.77 10.50
C ALA A 408 -9.60 -12.10 11.89
N PRO A 409 -9.02 -12.78 12.89
CA PRO A 409 -8.94 -12.26 14.25
C PRO A 409 -8.08 -10.98 14.28
N PRO A 410 -8.58 -9.87 14.85
CA PRO A 410 -7.89 -8.57 14.86
C PRO A 410 -6.44 -8.63 15.37
N LEU A 411 -6.16 -9.52 16.32
CA LEU A 411 -4.83 -9.72 16.90
C LEU A 411 -3.75 -10.18 15.89
N GLN A 412 -4.14 -10.72 14.72
CA GLN A 412 -3.18 -11.04 13.64
C GLN A 412 -2.57 -9.79 12.99
N GLN A 413 -3.17 -8.61 13.18
CA GLN A 413 -2.66 -7.33 12.66
C GLN A 413 -1.56 -6.72 13.55
N LEU A 414 -1.43 -7.21 14.80
CA LEU A 414 -0.48 -6.65 15.76
C LEU A 414 0.99 -6.67 15.26
N PRO A 415 1.51 -7.77 14.66
CA PRO A 415 2.90 -7.80 14.19
C PRO A 415 3.21 -6.76 13.12
N SER A 416 2.29 -6.50 12.18
CA SER A 416 2.48 -5.47 11.13
C SER A 416 2.57 -4.06 11.71
N CYS A 417 1.94 -3.82 12.87
CA CYS A 417 1.89 -2.51 13.51
C CYS A 417 3.07 -2.24 14.46
N LEU A 418 3.92 -3.22 14.77
CA LEU A 418 5.11 -3.03 15.62
C LEU A 418 6.22 -2.18 14.97
N SER A 419 6.10 -1.92 13.68
CA SER A 419 7.09 -1.12 12.95
C SER A 419 7.16 0.35 13.41
N LEU A 420 6.03 0.97 13.82
CA LEU A 420 6.02 2.36 14.28
C LEU A 420 6.70 2.53 15.64
N PRO A 421 6.34 1.76 16.69
CA PRO A 421 7.03 1.87 17.98
C PRO A 421 8.55 1.64 17.87
N GLN A 422 8.97 0.68 17.03
CA GLN A 422 10.39 0.38 16.80
C GLN A 422 11.15 1.51 16.08
N LYS A 423 10.48 2.29 15.23
CA LYS A 423 11.06 3.49 14.60
C LYS A 423 11.21 4.64 15.60
N LEU A 424 10.27 4.76 16.54
CA LEU A 424 10.28 5.79 17.58
C LEU A 424 11.30 5.49 18.69
N ASP A 425 11.44 4.22 19.04
CA ASP A 425 12.40 3.71 20.00
C ASP A 425 13.03 2.40 19.49
N VAL A 426 14.31 2.46 19.12
CA VAL A 426 15.05 1.31 18.55
C VAL A 426 15.19 0.17 19.56
N GLU A 427 15.12 0.49 20.86
CA GLU A 427 15.14 -0.51 21.94
C GLU A 427 13.77 -1.14 22.20
N PHE A 428 12.72 -0.70 21.50
CA PHE A 428 11.36 -1.21 21.68
C PHE A 428 11.27 -2.69 21.26
N ILE A 429 11.34 -3.56 22.26
CA ILE A 429 11.14 -4.99 22.11
C ILE A 429 9.86 -5.37 22.84
N LEU A 430 8.99 -6.10 22.15
CA LEU A 430 7.78 -6.64 22.76
C LEU A 430 8.21 -7.64 23.86
N PRO A 431 7.80 -7.47 25.13
CA PRO A 431 8.11 -8.42 26.18
C PRO A 431 7.83 -9.88 25.76
N GLU A 432 8.72 -10.82 26.08
CA GLU A 432 8.58 -12.25 25.72
C GLU A 432 7.23 -12.85 26.12
N ALA A 433 6.61 -12.33 27.18
CA ALA A 433 5.27 -12.69 27.64
C ALA A 433 4.14 -12.43 26.62
N LEU A 434 4.40 -11.59 25.61
CA LEU A 434 3.47 -11.22 24.53
C LEU A 434 3.90 -11.84 23.19
N ALA A 435 5.21 -12.04 23.00
CA ALA A 435 5.75 -12.83 21.89
C ALA A 435 5.31 -14.30 21.98
N PHE A 436 5.07 -14.80 23.20
CA PHE A 436 4.42 -16.07 23.45
C PHE A 436 2.88 -15.95 23.36
N LYS A 437 2.30 -16.74 22.46
CA LYS A 437 0.88 -17.15 22.42
C LYS A 437 -0.18 -16.33 21.67
N VAL A 438 0.12 -15.38 20.77
CA VAL A 438 -0.92 -15.01 19.77
C VAL A 438 -1.23 -16.22 18.87
N ALA A 439 -0.21 -17.00 18.49
CA ALA A 439 -0.37 -18.24 17.72
C ALA A 439 -0.86 -19.45 18.54
N ASP A 440 -0.49 -19.55 19.82
CA ASP A 440 -0.91 -20.67 20.69
C ASP A 440 -2.31 -20.46 21.31
N TYR A 441 -2.79 -19.20 21.41
CA TYR A 441 -4.18 -18.89 21.75
C TYR A 441 -5.06 -18.69 20.52
N LEU A 442 -4.51 -18.66 19.30
CA LEU A 442 -5.30 -18.90 18.10
C LEU A 442 -5.74 -20.37 18.15
N PRO A 443 -6.99 -20.64 18.56
CA PRO A 443 -7.46 -21.99 18.69
C PRO A 443 -7.35 -22.67 17.31
N PRO A 444 -6.93 -23.94 17.18
CA PRO A 444 -6.91 -24.59 15.88
C PRO A 444 -8.28 -24.42 15.21
N THR A 445 -8.31 -24.10 13.91
CA THR A 445 -9.54 -23.81 13.15
C THR A 445 -10.57 -24.96 13.18
N SER A 446 -10.15 -26.13 13.68
CA SER A 446 -10.98 -27.30 13.98
C SER A 446 -11.83 -27.17 15.25
N LEU A 447 -11.66 -26.13 16.08
CA LEU A 447 -12.44 -25.96 17.30
C LEU A 447 -13.85 -25.43 17.03
N PRO A 448 -14.84 -25.81 17.86
CA PRO A 448 -16.17 -25.22 17.80
C PRO A 448 -16.10 -23.70 17.90
N LEU A 449 -16.75 -23.03 16.94
CA LEU A 449 -16.75 -21.58 16.80
C LEU A 449 -17.07 -20.78 18.10
N PRO A 450 -18.04 -21.19 18.94
CA PRO A 450 -18.29 -20.52 20.22
C PRO A 450 -17.10 -20.55 21.18
N LEU A 451 -16.38 -21.68 21.24
CA LEU A 451 -15.20 -21.85 22.09
C LEU A 451 -14.04 -21.01 21.57
N TYR A 452 -13.85 -21.03 20.25
CA TYR A 452 -12.84 -20.24 19.58
C TYR A 452 -12.98 -18.74 19.94
N ARG A 453 -14.22 -18.22 19.86
CA ARG A 453 -14.55 -16.83 20.20
C ARG A 453 -14.27 -16.48 21.67
N SER A 454 -14.60 -17.35 22.62
CA SER A 454 -14.35 -17.06 24.03
C SER A 454 -12.88 -17.12 24.43
N LEU A 455 -12.06 -17.92 23.75
CA LEU A 455 -10.61 -17.92 23.94
C LEU A 455 -9.99 -16.60 23.45
N ILE A 456 -10.43 -16.11 22.28
CA ILE A 456 -10.02 -14.79 21.78
C ILE A 456 -10.45 -13.69 22.75
N LEU A 457 -11.73 -13.68 23.17
CA LEU A 457 -12.23 -12.71 24.14
C LEU A 457 -11.39 -12.71 25.42
N ASN A 458 -11.10 -13.90 25.98
CA ASN A 458 -10.27 -14.00 27.18
C ASN A 458 -8.86 -13.45 26.93
N ALA A 459 -8.22 -13.79 25.82
CA ALA A 459 -6.91 -13.25 25.46
C ALA A 459 -6.95 -11.72 25.38
N THR A 460 -7.89 -11.17 24.60
CA THR A 460 -8.14 -9.73 24.45
C THR A 460 -8.27 -9.02 25.81
N LEU A 461 -9.11 -9.54 26.71
CA LEU A 461 -9.29 -8.95 28.03
C LEU A 461 -8.03 -9.03 28.91
N ASN A 462 -7.26 -10.12 28.82
CA ASN A 462 -5.98 -10.25 29.54
C ASN A 462 -4.94 -9.24 29.01
N TYR A 463 -4.87 -9.00 27.70
CA TYR A 463 -4.01 -7.96 27.13
C TYR A 463 -4.43 -6.57 27.59
N SER A 464 -5.74 -6.26 27.58
CA SER A 464 -6.26 -4.98 28.07
C SER A 464 -5.84 -4.72 29.53
N LEU A 465 -5.96 -5.72 30.41
CA LEU A 465 -5.49 -5.61 31.80
C LEU A 465 -3.98 -5.45 31.93
N ALA A 466 -3.20 -6.25 31.18
CA ALA A 466 -1.74 -6.25 31.29
C ALA A 466 -1.11 -4.90 30.92
N PHE A 467 -1.77 -4.14 30.05
CA PHE A 467 -1.31 -2.83 29.58
C PHE A 467 -2.09 -1.64 30.13
N ASN A 468 -2.94 -1.86 31.13
CA ASN A 468 -3.81 -0.82 31.70
C ASN A 468 -4.74 -0.15 30.66
N LEU A 469 -5.06 -0.85 29.57
CA LEU A 469 -5.92 -0.37 28.48
C LEU A 469 -7.41 -0.65 28.74
N ALA A 470 -7.80 -0.74 30.01
CA ALA A 470 -9.17 -0.99 30.42
C ALA A 470 -9.79 0.31 30.94
N LEU A 471 -10.95 0.71 30.42
CA LEU A 471 -11.69 1.87 30.94
C LEU A 471 -12.09 1.66 32.42
N ASN A 472 -12.35 0.41 32.81
CA ASN A 472 -12.61 0.01 34.20
C ASN A 472 -11.82 -1.27 34.57
N PRO A 473 -10.55 -1.16 35.02
CA PRO A 473 -9.68 -2.30 35.27
C PRO A 473 -10.22 -3.27 36.34
N GLU A 474 -10.88 -2.76 37.37
CA GLU A 474 -11.44 -3.59 38.43
C GLU A 474 -12.57 -4.49 37.92
N HIS A 475 -13.49 -3.91 37.14
CA HIS A 475 -14.58 -4.66 36.54
C HIS A 475 -14.07 -5.67 35.51
N LEU A 476 -13.16 -5.25 34.63
CA LEU A 476 -12.52 -6.12 33.64
C LEU A 476 -11.80 -7.30 34.33
N GLY A 477 -11.10 -7.04 35.43
CA GLY A 477 -10.44 -8.07 36.24
C GLY A 477 -11.40 -9.08 36.88
N GLN A 478 -12.63 -8.68 37.21
CA GLN A 478 -13.68 -9.62 37.66
C GLN A 478 -14.20 -10.48 36.52
N LEU A 479 -14.41 -9.88 35.34
CA LEU A 479 -14.84 -10.61 34.14
C LEU A 479 -13.79 -11.64 33.72
N VAL A 480 -12.52 -11.25 33.64
CA VAL A 480 -11.40 -12.15 33.30
C VAL A 480 -11.32 -13.32 34.27
N ARG A 481 -11.43 -13.09 35.59
CA ARG A 481 -11.46 -14.17 36.58
C ARG A 481 -12.65 -15.12 36.38
N SER A 482 -13.82 -14.57 36.06
CA SER A 482 -15.04 -15.36 35.81
C SER A 482 -14.92 -16.19 34.53
N LEU A 483 -14.40 -15.61 33.45
CA LEU A 483 -14.14 -16.31 32.18
C LEU A 483 -13.05 -17.38 32.34
N ASN A 484 -11.94 -17.09 33.03
CA ASN A 484 -10.90 -18.08 33.34
C ASN A 484 -11.47 -19.26 34.13
N THR A 485 -12.37 -19.02 35.09
CA THR A 485 -13.05 -20.10 35.84
C THR A 485 -13.93 -20.96 34.93
N LEU A 486 -14.64 -20.35 33.98
CA LEU A 486 -15.44 -21.09 32.99
C LEU A 486 -14.60 -21.87 31.98
N LEU A 487 -13.40 -21.38 31.67
CA LEU A 487 -12.45 -22.00 30.73
C LEU A 487 -11.54 -23.04 31.41
N HIS A 488 -11.43 -23.05 32.74
CA HIS A 488 -10.56 -23.94 33.52
C HIS A 488 -10.68 -25.43 33.14
N PRO A 489 -11.90 -26.03 33.05
CA PRO A 489 -12.03 -27.45 32.69
C PRO A 489 -11.51 -27.77 31.27
N MET A 490 -11.46 -26.76 30.40
CA MET A 490 -10.94 -26.92 29.04
C MET A 490 -9.42 -26.91 29.01
N PHE A 491 -8.77 -26.02 29.78
CA PHE A 491 -7.30 -25.99 29.88
C PHE A 491 -6.75 -27.34 30.35
N GLU A 492 -7.49 -28.07 31.19
CA GLU A 492 -7.16 -29.44 31.61
C GLU A 492 -7.34 -30.49 30.49
N CYS A 493 -8.24 -30.26 29.54
CA CYS A 493 -8.56 -31.17 28.43
C CYS A 493 -7.80 -30.86 27.12
N GLN A 494 -7.00 -29.78 27.07
CA GLN A 494 -6.35 -29.28 25.84
C GLN A 494 -5.41 -30.29 25.16
N SER A 495 -4.86 -31.24 25.91
CA SER A 495 -3.98 -32.29 25.38
C SER A 495 -4.72 -33.45 24.70
N ASN A 496 -6.06 -33.50 24.75
CA ASN A 496 -6.86 -34.57 24.13
C ASN A 496 -8.14 -34.02 23.45
N LEU A 497 -8.10 -33.90 22.13
CA LEU A 497 -9.21 -33.41 21.29
C LEU A 497 -10.50 -34.23 21.45
N GLU A 498 -10.43 -35.54 21.72
CA GLU A 498 -11.62 -36.37 21.93
C GLU A 498 -12.31 -36.05 23.26
N MET A 499 -11.53 -35.87 24.33
CA MET A 499 -12.06 -35.46 25.64
C MET A 499 -12.68 -34.06 25.57
N LEU A 500 -12.06 -33.14 24.84
CA LEU A 500 -12.58 -31.79 24.64
C LEU A 500 -13.91 -31.82 23.86
N ASN A 501 -14.00 -32.63 22.79
CA ASN A 501 -15.23 -32.80 22.03
C ASN A 501 -16.35 -33.43 22.87
N GLN A 502 -16.04 -34.42 23.71
CA GLN A 502 -17.02 -35.03 24.63
C GLN A 502 -17.49 -34.06 25.70
N TRP A 503 -16.58 -33.31 26.31
CA TRP A 503 -16.92 -32.28 27.28
C TRP A 503 -17.82 -31.21 26.66
N TRP A 504 -17.44 -30.71 25.47
CA TRP A 504 -18.21 -29.73 24.73
C TRP A 504 -19.60 -30.26 24.40
N PHE A 505 -19.71 -31.50 23.92
CA PHE A 505 -20.99 -32.11 23.60
C PHE A 505 -21.93 -32.13 24.82
N ASN A 506 -21.41 -32.45 26.01
CA ASN A 506 -22.19 -32.57 27.23
C ASN A 506 -22.54 -31.23 27.88
N HIS A 507 -21.70 -30.19 27.73
CA HIS A 507 -21.82 -28.94 28.51
C HIS A 507 -22.18 -27.70 27.67
N ARG A 508 -22.15 -27.78 26.33
CA ARG A 508 -22.34 -26.63 25.41
C ARG A 508 -23.52 -25.72 25.77
N HIS A 509 -24.70 -26.27 26.05
CA HIS A 509 -25.90 -25.46 26.27
C HIS A 509 -25.83 -24.65 27.58
N SER A 510 -25.33 -25.27 28.65
CA SER A 510 -25.16 -24.59 29.94
C SER A 510 -24.03 -23.56 29.86
N TRP A 511 -22.94 -23.92 29.19
CA TRP A 511 -21.77 -23.06 29.02
C TRP A 511 -22.11 -21.82 28.18
N ILE A 512 -22.74 -21.99 27.01
CA ILE A 512 -23.16 -20.88 26.14
C ILE A 512 -24.06 -19.91 26.89
N ARG A 513 -24.99 -20.42 27.71
CA ARG A 513 -25.89 -19.59 28.52
C ARG A 513 -25.13 -18.77 29.58
N ARG A 514 -24.11 -19.35 30.23
CA ARG A 514 -23.29 -18.67 31.24
C ARG A 514 -22.41 -17.59 30.62
N VAL A 515 -21.76 -17.89 29.49
CA VAL A 515 -20.98 -16.90 28.74
C VAL A 515 -21.88 -15.77 28.26
N GLY A 516 -23.05 -16.09 27.68
CA GLY A 516 -24.03 -15.07 27.28
C GLY A 516 -24.52 -14.20 28.44
N PHE A 517 -24.69 -14.76 29.64
CA PHE A 517 -25.04 -13.98 30.84
C PHE A 517 -23.91 -13.04 31.27
N LEU A 518 -22.67 -13.52 31.31
CA LEU A 518 -21.50 -12.69 31.62
C LEU A 518 -21.31 -11.56 30.61
N MET A 519 -21.49 -11.87 29.32
CA MET A 519 -21.40 -10.87 28.25
C MET A 519 -22.52 -9.84 28.34
N GLY A 520 -23.77 -10.26 28.61
CA GLY A 520 -24.90 -9.34 28.78
C GLY A 520 -24.80 -8.45 30.03
N GLN A 521 -24.01 -8.83 31.04
CA GLN A 521 -23.66 -7.95 32.16
C GLN A 521 -22.60 -6.91 31.78
N HIS A 522 -21.68 -7.27 30.88
CA HIS A 522 -20.61 -6.39 30.40
C HIS A 522 -21.09 -5.40 29.32
N ASP A 523 -22.10 -5.76 28.53
CA ASP A 523 -22.66 -4.96 27.43
C ASP A 523 -23.54 -3.77 27.88
N GLN A 524 -23.57 -3.45 29.19
CA GLN A 524 -24.36 -2.32 29.73
C GLN A 524 -23.70 -0.94 29.55
N GLY A 525 -22.77 -0.80 28.61
CA GLY A 525 -22.37 0.49 28.04
C GLY A 525 -21.32 1.29 28.81
N GLU A 526 -20.62 0.71 29.78
CA GLU A 526 -19.68 1.46 30.63
C GLU A 526 -18.20 1.09 30.44
N HIS A 527 -17.85 0.12 29.57
CA HIS A 527 -16.53 -0.56 29.68
C HIS A 527 -15.72 -0.66 28.38
N ASP A 528 -16.20 -0.17 27.23
CA ASP A 528 -15.47 -0.22 25.95
C ASP A 528 -15.79 0.99 25.05
N TRP A 529 -14.94 1.29 24.06
CA TRP A 529 -15.12 2.46 23.19
C TRP A 529 -16.22 2.29 22.14
N GLN A 530 -16.44 1.04 21.70
CA GLN A 530 -17.46 0.60 20.74
C GLN A 530 -17.48 1.48 19.50
N PHE A 531 -16.33 1.60 18.83
CA PHE A 531 -16.22 2.46 17.66
C PHE A 531 -17.09 1.94 16.52
N SER A 532 -17.81 2.84 15.85
CA SER A 532 -18.45 2.52 14.58
C SER A 532 -17.40 2.16 13.52
N SER A 533 -17.81 1.50 12.42
CA SER A 533 -16.89 1.19 11.32
C SER A 533 -16.24 2.45 10.71
N ASN A 534 -16.94 3.59 10.71
CA ASN A 534 -16.39 4.87 10.24
C ASN A 534 -15.34 5.42 11.22
N GLN A 535 -15.64 5.42 12.52
CA GLN A 535 -14.70 5.84 13.58
C GLN A 535 -13.44 4.98 13.59
N THR A 536 -13.61 3.66 13.46
CA THR A 536 -12.52 2.71 13.33
C THR A 536 -11.63 3.03 12.14
N ARG A 537 -12.22 3.34 10.97
CA ARG A 537 -11.46 3.75 9.78
C ARG A 537 -10.70 5.04 10.03
N SER A 538 -11.33 6.06 10.62
CA SER A 538 -10.67 7.33 10.95
C SER A 538 -9.50 7.16 11.92
N LEU A 539 -9.57 6.23 12.89
CA LEU A 539 -8.46 5.92 13.78
C LEU A 539 -7.31 5.22 13.05
N TRP A 540 -7.59 4.34 12.09
CA TRP A 540 -6.56 3.75 11.22
C TRP A 540 -5.94 4.79 10.30
N ASP A 541 -6.74 5.67 9.70
CA ASP A 541 -6.24 6.78 8.88
C ASP A 541 -5.32 7.70 9.70
N TYR A 542 -5.69 7.99 10.96
CA TYR A 542 -4.85 8.74 11.90
C TYR A 542 -3.54 8.01 12.23
N TYR A 543 -3.59 6.70 12.46
CA TYR A 543 -2.40 5.90 12.72
C TYR A 543 -1.45 5.88 11.52
N ASP A 544 -1.98 5.63 10.31
CA ASP A 544 -1.21 5.57 9.07
C ASP A 544 -0.60 6.93 8.72
N ALA A 545 -1.32 8.03 8.99
CA ALA A 545 -0.80 9.37 8.81
C ALA A 545 0.33 9.71 9.80
N ASN A 546 0.24 9.27 11.06
CA ASN A 546 1.35 9.36 12.03
C ASN A 546 2.55 8.50 11.59
N GLN A 547 2.30 7.29 11.07
CA GLN A 547 3.36 6.43 10.52
C GLN A 547 4.08 7.12 9.36
N LEU A 548 3.34 7.72 8.42
CA LEU A 548 3.90 8.48 7.32
C LEU A 548 4.72 9.69 7.81
N LEU A 549 4.21 10.44 8.80
CA LEU A 549 4.93 11.55 9.42
C LEU A 549 6.27 11.10 10.02
N VAL A 550 6.29 9.98 10.76
CA VAL A 550 7.53 9.43 11.33
C VAL A 550 8.51 8.98 10.25
N ASP A 551 8.02 8.42 9.15
CA ASP A 551 8.88 8.07 8.03
C ASP A 551 9.50 9.29 7.36
N CYS A 552 8.71 10.36 7.17
CA CYS A 552 9.21 11.64 6.70
C CYS A 552 10.28 12.23 7.65
N LEU A 553 10.05 12.17 8.97
CA LEU A 553 11.02 12.62 9.98
C LEU A 553 12.33 11.81 9.93
N THR A 554 12.27 10.54 9.53
CA THR A 554 13.43 9.64 9.50
C THR A 554 14.31 9.88 8.27
N ILE A 555 13.72 10.28 7.15
CA ILE A 555 14.43 10.49 5.87
C ILE A 555 14.82 11.94 5.60
N ALA A 556 14.35 12.90 6.42
CA ALA A 556 14.68 14.31 6.27
C ALA A 556 16.11 14.59 6.74
N ASP A 557 17.05 14.72 5.80
CA ASP A 557 18.49 14.88 6.11
C ASP A 557 18.86 16.21 6.78
N ASP A 558 18.11 17.29 6.50
CA ASP A 558 18.41 18.66 6.95
C ASP A 558 17.47 19.16 8.08
N LEU A 559 16.75 18.25 8.75
CA LEU A 559 15.80 18.63 9.79
C LEU A 559 16.52 18.99 11.10
N ASP A 560 16.15 20.12 11.70
CA ASP A 560 16.61 20.48 13.05
C ASP A 560 16.22 19.40 14.07
N THR A 561 17.20 18.88 14.80
CA THR A 561 17.04 17.81 15.79
C THR A 561 16.03 18.21 16.88
N GLN A 562 15.94 19.50 17.23
CA GLN A 562 14.97 19.97 18.21
C GLN A 562 13.54 19.89 17.65
N VAL A 563 13.33 20.28 16.39
CA VAL A 563 12.02 20.18 15.73
C VAL A 563 11.60 18.72 15.61
N GLN A 564 12.52 17.84 15.25
CA GLN A 564 12.28 16.40 15.17
C GLN A 564 11.83 15.82 16.51
N GLN A 565 12.54 16.15 17.60
CA GLN A 565 12.20 15.68 18.96
C GLN A 565 10.84 16.22 19.42
N ASN A 566 10.59 17.53 19.24
CA ASN A 566 9.32 18.15 19.62
C ASN A 566 8.14 17.47 18.92
N ILE A 567 8.25 17.19 17.62
CA ILE A 567 7.17 16.54 16.88
C ILE A 567 6.99 15.10 17.33
N GLN A 568 8.08 14.34 17.56
CA GLN A 568 8.00 12.98 18.08
C GLN A 568 7.32 12.92 19.44
N GLU A 569 7.64 13.85 20.35
CA GLU A 569 7.00 13.97 21.66
C GLU A 569 5.52 14.36 21.59
N GLU A 570 5.06 14.90 20.46
CA GLU A 570 3.66 15.29 20.21
C GLU A 570 2.87 14.24 19.42
N LEU A 571 3.48 13.13 19.00
CA LEU A 571 2.79 12.04 18.31
C LEU A 571 1.80 11.34 19.25
N PHE A 572 0.60 11.05 18.73
CA PHE A 572 -0.49 10.44 19.50
C PHE A 572 -0.94 11.28 20.71
N VAL A 573 -0.81 12.60 20.63
CA VAL A 573 -1.33 13.56 21.61
C VAL A 573 -2.42 14.39 20.95
N TYR A 574 -3.58 14.46 21.57
CA TYR A 574 -4.68 15.28 21.08
C TYR A 574 -4.59 16.70 21.63
N ARG A 575 -4.68 17.69 20.74
CA ARG A 575 -4.71 19.11 21.09
C ARG A 575 -5.98 19.73 20.49
N GLU A 576 -6.77 20.37 21.34
CA GLU A 576 -7.99 21.09 20.95
C GLU A 576 -7.73 22.35 20.11
#